data_AF-A0AA35WBT2-F1
#
_entry.id   AF-A0AA35WBT2-F1
#
_cell.length_a   1.000
_cell.length_b   1.000
_cell.length_c   1.000
_cell.angle_alpha   90.00
_cell.angle_beta   90.00
_cell.angle_gamma   90.00
#
_symmetry.space_group_name_H-M   'P 1'
#
loop_
_entity.id
_entity.type
_entity.pdbx_description
1 polymer ?
#
loop_
_entity_poly.entity_id
_entity_poly.type
_entity_poly.pdbx_seq_one_letter_code
_entity_poly.pdbx_strand_id
1 'polypeptide(L)'
;MPQPLRELRVKNAYVNHKAIIASQGVKITGKDLEKTLAGTPIFVAKKPDEIEVLKDEASKVVSSMLSAIKLQERGVYVQASTLGSLEALLAFLKQSKIPYCGVNIGPVHKRDVMKASVMLEHDSQWAVILAFDVKVEREAQEIADNVGVKIFTADIIYHLFDNFLLHRKVHTHIHTHTRKEITFLKLKTVKLLVFCIH
;
A
#
# COMPACT_ATOMS: atom_id res chain seq x y z
N MET A 1 8.96 32.59 1.77
CA MET A 1 8.41 32.57 0.40
C MET A 1 9.54 32.73 -0.62
N PRO A 2 9.39 32.22 -1.85
CA PRO A 2 10.31 32.56 -2.93
C PRO A 2 10.31 34.07 -3.20
N GLN A 3 11.42 34.58 -3.72
CA GLN A 3 11.48 35.98 -4.13
C GLN A 3 10.57 36.21 -5.36
N PRO A 4 9.92 37.39 -5.47
CA PRO A 4 9.11 37.72 -6.62
C PRO A 4 9.89 37.56 -7.94
N LEU A 5 9.22 37.04 -8.97
CA LEU A 5 9.75 36.91 -10.35
C LEU A 5 10.99 36.00 -10.51
N ARG A 6 11.22 35.04 -9.61
CA ARG A 6 12.37 34.12 -9.70
C ARG A 6 11.95 32.64 -9.73
N GLU A 7 12.62 31.90 -10.61
CA GLU A 7 12.43 30.47 -10.90
C GLU A 7 12.71 29.58 -9.66
N LEU A 8 11.78 28.68 -9.32
CA LEU A 8 11.90 27.77 -8.17
C LEU A 8 12.94 26.65 -8.37
N ARG A 9 13.35 26.38 -9.62
CA ARG A 9 14.31 25.34 -10.01
C ARG A 9 15.77 25.71 -9.68
N VAL A 10 16.04 26.97 -9.33
CA VAL A 10 17.37 27.48 -8.95
C VAL A 10 17.44 27.57 -7.42
N LYS A 11 18.57 27.14 -6.82
CA LYS A 11 18.81 27.27 -5.36
C LYS A 11 18.77 28.75 -4.96
N ASN A 12 17.61 29.19 -4.48
CA ASN A 12 17.36 30.58 -4.11
C ASN A 12 17.20 30.73 -2.60
N ALA A 13 17.61 31.89 -2.08
CA ALA A 13 17.33 32.27 -0.71
C ALA A 13 15.82 32.50 -0.52
N TYR A 14 15.24 31.92 0.52
CA TYR A 14 13.86 32.15 0.91
C TYR A 14 13.75 33.42 1.77
N VAL A 15 12.68 34.18 1.57
CA VAL A 15 12.35 35.32 2.44
C VAL A 15 11.46 34.83 3.58
N ASN A 16 11.83 35.14 4.82
CA ASN A 16 11.03 34.83 6.00
C ASN A 16 9.97 35.91 6.21
N HIS A 17 8.72 35.49 6.44
CA HIS A 17 7.60 36.39 6.69
C HIS A 17 7.03 36.13 8.08
N LYS A 18 6.73 37.19 8.83
CA LYS A 18 6.07 37.11 10.16
C LYS A 18 4.59 36.74 10.06
N ALA A 19 3.93 37.22 9.01
CA ALA A 19 2.52 36.95 8.73
C ALA A 19 2.31 36.89 7.22
N ILE A 20 1.36 36.07 6.79
CA ILE A 20 1.01 35.82 5.40
C ILE A 20 -0.52 35.81 5.30
N ILE A 21 -1.08 36.41 4.25
CA ILE A 21 -2.53 36.47 4.00
C ILE A 21 -2.82 35.59 2.78
N ALA A 22 -3.92 34.82 2.83
CA ALA A 22 -4.35 33.98 1.71
C ALA A 22 -4.73 34.83 0.47
N SER A 23 -4.60 34.33 -0.76
CA SER A 23 -4.15 32.99 -1.17
C SER A 23 -2.70 33.04 -1.67
N GLN A 24 -1.78 32.36 -0.97
CA GLN A 24 -0.36 32.32 -1.29
C GLN A 24 0.24 30.93 -0.99
N GLY A 25 1.16 30.47 -1.84
CA GLY A 25 1.94 29.26 -1.60
C GLY A 25 3.09 29.53 -0.63
N VAL A 26 3.15 28.79 0.48
CA VAL A 26 4.13 29.02 1.55
C VAL A 26 4.94 27.76 1.84
N LYS A 27 6.21 27.95 2.17
CA LYS A 27 7.06 26.90 2.74
C LYS A 27 7.03 27.04 4.25
N ILE A 28 6.51 26.04 4.93
CA ILE A 28 6.45 25.98 6.39
C ILE A 28 7.61 25.13 6.89
N THR A 29 8.31 25.61 7.91
CA THR A 29 9.41 24.90 8.57
C THR A 29 9.09 24.79 10.05
N GLY A 30 9.28 23.60 10.61
CA GLY A 30 8.98 23.29 12.00
C GLY A 30 9.63 21.97 12.42
N LYS A 31 9.50 21.64 13.70
CA LYS A 31 9.94 20.34 14.22
C LYS A 31 8.94 19.25 13.83
N ASP A 32 9.44 18.03 13.68
CA ASP A 32 8.62 16.81 13.53
C ASP A 32 7.68 16.79 12.30
N LEU A 33 8.00 17.55 11.24
CA LEU A 33 7.21 17.57 10.00
C LEU A 33 7.54 16.41 9.04
N GLU A 34 8.43 15.49 9.42
CA GLU A 34 8.87 14.38 8.56
C GLU A 34 7.77 13.37 8.26
N LYS A 35 6.77 13.27 9.14
CA LYS A 35 5.65 12.33 9.05
C LYS A 35 4.37 12.97 8.51
N THR A 36 4.44 14.21 7.99
CA THR A 36 3.26 14.88 7.47
C THR A 36 2.80 14.24 6.17
N LEU A 37 1.50 14.03 6.05
CA LEU A 37 0.89 13.50 4.84
C LEU A 37 0.62 14.63 3.84
N ALA A 38 1.18 14.53 2.64
CA ALA A 38 0.88 15.49 1.59
C ALA A 38 -0.61 15.46 1.22
N GLY A 39 -1.21 16.64 1.03
CA GLY A 39 -2.62 16.80 0.68
C GLY A 39 -3.58 16.88 1.88
N THR A 40 -3.09 16.72 3.13
CA THR A 40 -3.93 16.93 4.31
C THR A 40 -4.12 18.41 4.65
N PRO A 41 -5.26 18.79 5.23
CA PRO A 41 -5.46 20.15 5.74
C PRO A 41 -4.46 20.46 6.87
N ILE A 42 -4.08 21.73 6.97
CA ILE A 42 -3.28 22.27 8.07
C ILE A 42 -4.21 23.08 8.96
N PHE A 43 -4.28 22.71 10.24
CA PHE A 43 -5.04 23.43 11.25
C PHE A 43 -4.12 24.24 12.16
N VAL A 44 -4.63 25.35 12.69
CA VAL A 44 -3.90 26.22 13.62
C VAL A 44 -4.68 26.29 14.94
N ALA A 45 -4.13 25.69 15.99
CA ALA A 45 -4.67 25.84 17.34
C ALA A 45 -4.26 27.20 17.91
N LYS A 46 -5.22 27.99 18.38
CA LYS A 46 -4.95 29.26 19.09
C LYS A 46 -4.78 29.05 20.59
N LYS A 47 -5.37 27.97 21.12
CA LYS A 47 -5.30 27.61 22.54
C LYS A 47 -4.87 26.15 22.72
N PRO A 48 -4.26 25.77 23.86
CA PRO A 48 -3.79 24.41 24.10
C PRO A 48 -4.91 23.35 24.10
N ASP A 49 -6.10 23.70 24.56
CA ASP A 49 -7.29 22.84 24.62
C ASP A 49 -7.85 22.48 23.24
N GLU A 50 -7.62 23.33 22.23
CA GLU A 50 -8.04 23.08 20.84
C GLU A 50 -7.20 22.00 20.16
N ILE A 51 -5.99 21.70 20.67
CA ILE A 51 -5.04 20.79 20.02
C ILE A 51 -5.64 19.39 19.86
N GLU A 52 -6.25 18.84 20.91
CA GLU A 52 -6.81 17.49 20.87
C GLU A 52 -8.02 17.39 19.93
N VAL A 53 -8.85 18.43 19.90
CA VAL A 53 -10.00 18.51 19.00
C VAL A 53 -9.54 18.56 17.54
N LEU A 54 -8.57 19.41 17.22
CA LEU A 54 -8.05 19.56 15.85
C LEU A 54 -7.27 18.32 15.38
N LYS A 55 -6.61 17.59 16.29
CA LYS A 55 -5.98 16.30 15.97
C LYS A 55 -7.01 15.24 15.57
N ASP A 56 -8.12 15.15 16.30
CA ASP A 56 -9.20 14.23 15.99
C ASP A 56 -9.86 14.60 14.65
N GLU A 57 -10.09 15.89 14.41
CA GLU A 57 -10.61 16.39 13.13
C GLU A 57 -9.69 16.05 11.94
N ALA A 58 -8.38 16.27 12.09
CA ALA A 58 -7.40 15.90 11.06
C ALA A 58 -7.38 14.38 10.79
N SER A 59 -7.49 13.57 11.85
CA SER A 59 -7.51 12.11 11.75
C SER A 59 -8.78 11.59 11.08
N LYS A 60 -9.93 12.24 11.34
CA LYS A 60 -11.20 11.94 10.69
C LYS A 60 -11.16 12.21 9.19
N VAL A 61 -10.52 13.31 8.76
CA VAL A 61 -10.37 13.63 7.34
C VAL A 61 -9.65 12.48 6.61
N VAL A 62 -8.49 12.05 7.11
CA VAL A 62 -7.73 10.95 6.50
C VAL A 62 -8.52 9.64 6.51
N SER A 63 -9.17 9.33 7.63
CA SER A 63 -9.97 8.11 7.77
C SER A 63 -11.17 8.08 6.82
N SER A 64 -11.84 9.22 6.64
CA SER A 64 -12.99 9.36 5.73
C SER A 64 -12.60 9.22 4.26
N MET A 65 -11.41 9.71 3.90
CA MET A 65 -10.86 9.54 2.54
C MET A 65 -10.54 8.06 2.28
N LEU A 66 -9.92 7.38 3.25
CA LEU A 66 -9.60 5.96 3.11
C LEU A 66 -10.85 5.08 3.06
N SER A 67 -11.90 5.40 3.83
CA SER A 67 -13.14 4.62 3.84
C SER A 67 -13.98 4.77 2.57
N ALA A 68 -13.79 5.86 1.80
CA ALA A 68 -14.41 6.03 0.49
C ALA A 68 -13.86 5.05 -0.57
N ILE A 69 -12.71 4.43 -0.32
CA ILE A 69 -12.08 3.47 -1.21
C ILE A 69 -12.88 2.16 -1.17
N LYS A 70 -13.44 1.78 -2.31
CA LYS A 70 -14.16 0.50 -2.46
C LYS A 70 -13.18 -0.67 -2.41
N LEU A 71 -13.19 -1.41 -1.32
CA LEU A 71 -12.41 -2.63 -1.13
C LEU A 71 -13.16 -3.85 -1.68
N GLN A 72 -12.42 -4.92 -1.97
CA GLN A 72 -12.97 -6.22 -2.35
C GLN A 72 -12.72 -7.23 -1.23
N GLU A 73 -13.49 -8.32 -1.20
CA GLU A 73 -13.29 -9.39 -0.20
C GLU A 73 -11.93 -10.09 -0.38
N ARG A 74 -11.48 -10.24 -1.63
CA ARG A 74 -10.20 -10.86 -1.98
C ARG A 74 -9.34 -9.89 -2.75
N GLY A 75 -8.04 -9.87 -2.46
CA GLY A 75 -7.10 -9.04 -3.19
C GLY A 75 -5.81 -8.79 -2.42
N VAL A 76 -4.91 -8.04 -3.04
CA VAL A 76 -3.66 -7.62 -2.41
C VAL A 76 -3.91 -6.56 -1.34
N TYR A 77 -3.00 -6.46 -0.38
CA TYR A 77 -2.96 -5.35 0.57
C TYR A 77 -2.03 -4.25 0.04
N VAL A 78 -2.43 -2.99 0.13
CA VAL A 78 -1.69 -1.87 -0.47
C VAL A 78 -1.25 -0.86 0.59
N GLN A 79 0.02 -0.50 0.56
CA GLN A 79 0.62 0.50 1.43
C GLN A 79 1.28 1.60 0.58
N ALA A 80 1.10 2.87 0.92
CA ALA A 80 1.72 3.98 0.19
C ALA A 80 2.16 5.13 1.12
N SER A 81 3.06 5.99 0.64
CA SER A 81 3.59 7.11 1.42
C SER A 81 2.61 8.29 1.51
N THR A 82 1.86 8.54 0.44
CA THR A 82 0.92 9.65 0.33
C THR A 82 -0.43 9.21 -0.24
N LEU A 83 -1.46 10.05 -0.03
CA LEU A 83 -2.78 9.81 -0.60
C LEU A 83 -2.73 9.83 -2.15
N GLY A 84 -2.02 10.79 -2.74
CA GLY A 84 -1.86 10.88 -4.19
C GLY A 84 -1.16 9.65 -4.79
N SER A 85 -0.13 9.14 -4.11
CA SER A 85 0.53 7.90 -4.54
C SER A 85 -0.38 6.67 -4.38
N LEU A 86 -1.20 6.64 -3.32
CA LEU A 86 -2.16 5.56 -3.11
C LEU A 86 -3.20 5.55 -4.23
N GLU A 87 -3.79 6.70 -4.54
CA GLU A 87 -4.77 6.84 -5.62
C GLU A 87 -4.20 6.41 -6.98
N ALA A 88 -2.99 6.84 -7.31
CA ALA A 88 -2.31 6.46 -8.54
C ALA A 88 -2.10 4.93 -8.62
N LEU A 89 -1.64 4.32 -7.53
CA LEU A 89 -1.43 2.88 -7.45
C LEU A 89 -2.76 2.12 -7.58
N LEU A 90 -3.82 2.55 -6.88
CA LEU A 90 -5.13 1.92 -6.96
C LEU A 90 -5.77 2.05 -8.35
N ALA A 91 -5.64 3.22 -9.00
CA ALA A 91 -6.10 3.42 -10.37
C ALA A 91 -5.42 2.44 -11.34
N PHE A 92 -4.12 2.26 -11.18
CA PHE A 92 -3.33 1.33 -11.97
C PHE A 92 -3.72 -0.14 -11.72
N LEU A 93 -3.91 -0.55 -10.47
CA LEU A 93 -4.37 -1.90 -10.11
C LEU A 93 -5.76 -2.19 -10.70
N LYS A 94 -6.66 -1.20 -10.67
CA LYS A 94 -8.00 -1.30 -11.26
C LYS A 94 -7.95 -1.50 -12.78
N GLN A 95 -7.09 -0.75 -13.49
CA GLN A 95 -6.87 -0.93 -14.93
C GLN A 95 -6.33 -2.33 -15.24
N SER A 96 -5.44 -2.84 -14.39
CA SER A 96 -4.83 -4.17 -14.51
C SER A 96 -5.71 -5.31 -14.00
N LYS A 97 -6.95 -5.01 -13.57
CA LYS A 97 -7.92 -5.98 -13.03
C LYS A 97 -7.38 -6.76 -11.83
N ILE A 98 -6.56 -6.11 -11.00
CA ILE A 98 -6.06 -6.69 -9.76
C ILE A 98 -6.89 -6.14 -8.60
N PRO A 99 -7.59 -7.01 -7.86
CA PRO A 99 -8.39 -6.57 -6.74
C PRO A 99 -7.49 -6.30 -5.52
N TYR A 100 -7.97 -5.43 -4.64
CA TYR A 100 -7.30 -5.07 -3.39
C TYR A 100 -8.31 -5.16 -2.24
N CYS A 101 -7.89 -5.76 -1.13
CA CYS A 101 -8.74 -6.03 0.03
C CYS A 101 -8.52 -5.05 1.19
N GLY A 102 -7.40 -4.32 1.17
CA GLY A 102 -7.06 -3.37 2.19
C GLY A 102 -6.04 -2.35 1.70
N VAL A 103 -6.14 -1.15 2.28
CA VAL A 103 -5.26 -0.02 1.95
C VAL A 103 -4.89 0.71 3.24
N ASN A 104 -3.67 1.23 3.31
CA ASN A 104 -3.23 2.07 4.42
C ASN A 104 -2.05 2.99 3.97
N ILE A 105 -1.78 4.02 4.76
CA ILE A 105 -0.75 5.04 4.47
C ILE A 105 0.34 4.99 5.55
N GLY A 106 1.60 5.09 5.13
CA GLY A 106 2.77 5.10 5.99
C GLY A 106 3.52 3.75 6.03
N PRO A 107 4.43 3.54 6.98
CA PRO A 107 5.23 2.32 7.06
C PRO A 107 4.38 1.05 7.20
N VAL A 108 4.90 -0.09 6.74
CA VAL A 108 4.25 -1.40 6.92
C VAL A 108 4.52 -1.89 8.34
N HIS A 109 3.45 -2.19 9.07
CA HIS A 109 3.51 -2.73 10.44
C HIS A 109 2.98 -4.15 10.49
N LYS A 110 3.24 -4.84 11.61
CA LYS A 110 2.68 -6.17 11.93
C LYS A 110 1.18 -6.30 11.68
N ARG A 111 0.41 -5.27 12.04
CA ARG A 111 -1.06 -5.28 11.86
C ARG A 111 -1.47 -5.38 10.40
N ASP A 112 -0.69 -4.78 9.50
CA ASP A 112 -0.94 -4.82 8.05
C ASP A 112 -0.64 -6.23 7.51
N VAL A 113 0.45 -6.85 7.99
CA VAL A 113 0.80 -8.25 7.68
C VAL A 113 -0.26 -9.24 8.14
N MET A 114 -0.78 -9.08 9.35
CA MET A 114 -1.84 -9.94 9.88
C MET A 114 -3.15 -9.82 9.07
N LYS A 115 -3.44 -8.65 8.50
CA LYS A 115 -4.61 -8.50 7.61
C LYS A 115 -4.37 -9.19 6.27
N ALA A 116 -3.17 -9.05 5.72
CA ALA A 116 -2.79 -9.70 4.46
C ALA A 116 -2.73 -11.24 4.59
N SER A 117 -2.34 -11.77 5.76
CA SER A 117 -2.23 -13.22 5.98
C SER A 117 -3.56 -13.95 5.93
N VAL A 118 -4.69 -13.27 6.17
CA VAL A 118 -6.04 -13.85 6.01
C VAL A 118 -6.23 -14.39 4.58
N MET A 119 -5.57 -13.79 3.59
CA MET A 119 -5.63 -14.27 2.20
C MET A 119 -4.97 -15.64 2.00
N LEU A 120 -4.09 -16.11 2.89
CA LEU A 120 -3.46 -17.43 2.76
C LEU A 120 -4.47 -18.57 2.87
N GLU A 121 -5.50 -18.41 3.71
CA GLU A 121 -6.57 -19.41 3.88
C GLU A 121 -7.58 -19.38 2.73
N HIS A 122 -7.78 -18.21 2.11
CA HIS A 122 -8.76 -18.05 1.03
C HIS A 122 -8.18 -18.28 -0.36
N ASP A 123 -7.10 -17.58 -0.70
CA ASP A 123 -6.44 -17.64 -2.00
C ASP A 123 -5.02 -17.07 -1.87
N SER A 124 -4.05 -17.99 -1.70
CA SER A 124 -2.66 -17.67 -1.40
C SER A 124 -1.95 -16.83 -2.47
N GLN A 125 -2.49 -16.73 -3.69
CA GLN A 125 -1.94 -15.83 -4.72
C GLN A 125 -2.09 -14.35 -4.34
N TRP A 126 -3.03 -14.02 -3.46
CA TRP A 126 -3.32 -12.65 -3.00
C TRP A 126 -2.70 -12.33 -1.64
N ALA A 127 -2.01 -13.28 -1.01
CA ALA A 127 -1.30 -13.08 0.26
C ALA A 127 -0.01 -12.26 0.07
N VAL A 128 -0.21 -11.03 -0.39
CA VAL A 128 0.84 -10.12 -0.84
C VAL A 128 0.55 -8.70 -0.36
N ILE A 129 1.60 -8.01 0.10
CA ILE A 129 1.60 -6.59 0.39
C ILE A 129 2.38 -5.86 -0.72
N LEU A 130 1.74 -4.85 -1.31
CA LEU A 130 2.37 -3.91 -2.25
C LEU A 130 2.70 -2.61 -1.50
N ALA A 131 3.98 -2.39 -1.20
CA ALA A 131 4.48 -1.25 -0.45
C ALA A 131 5.18 -0.25 -1.37
N PHE A 132 4.53 0.88 -1.65
CA PHE A 132 5.04 1.93 -2.52
C PHE A 132 5.64 3.09 -1.73
N ASP A 133 6.94 3.35 -1.93
CA ASP A 133 7.68 4.47 -1.30
C ASP A 133 7.57 4.48 0.24
N VAL A 134 7.48 3.30 0.86
CA VAL A 134 7.35 3.16 2.32
C VAL A 134 8.32 2.15 2.89
N LYS A 135 8.76 2.42 4.12
CA LYS A 135 9.59 1.50 4.88
C LYS A 135 8.77 0.33 5.43
N VAL A 136 9.39 -0.83 5.51
CA VAL A 136 8.84 -2.00 6.19
C VAL A 136 9.51 -2.11 7.55
N GLU A 137 8.72 -2.14 8.63
CA GLU A 137 9.25 -2.34 9.96
C GLU A 137 9.87 -3.74 10.11
N ARG A 138 10.94 -3.86 10.89
CA ARG A 138 11.66 -5.14 11.06
C ARG A 138 10.74 -6.25 11.58
N GLU A 139 9.91 -5.94 12.58
CA GLU A 139 8.93 -6.88 13.12
C GLU A 139 7.90 -7.30 12.06
N ALA A 140 7.51 -6.38 11.16
CA ALA A 140 6.57 -6.71 10.09
C ALA A 140 7.19 -7.70 9.10
N GLN A 141 8.45 -7.48 8.70
CA GLN A 141 9.16 -8.39 7.80
C GLN A 141 9.32 -9.79 8.40
N GLU A 142 9.75 -9.88 9.66
CA GLU A 142 9.91 -11.15 10.37
C GLU A 142 8.61 -11.96 10.42
N ILE A 143 7.48 -11.29 10.67
CA ILE A 143 6.17 -11.95 10.71
C ILE A 143 5.71 -12.35 9.31
N ALA A 144 5.97 -11.52 8.31
CA ALA A 144 5.61 -11.83 6.92
C ALA A 144 6.32 -13.09 6.45
N ASP A 145 7.61 -13.24 6.77
CA ASP A 145 8.40 -14.42 6.43
C ASP A 145 7.93 -15.67 7.19
N ASN A 146 7.56 -15.54 8.47
CA ASN A 146 7.05 -16.65 9.28
C ASN A 146 5.67 -17.14 8.82
N VAL A 147 4.78 -16.24 8.45
CA VAL A 147 3.40 -16.56 8.07
C VAL A 147 3.30 -16.91 6.58
N GLY A 148 4.27 -16.48 5.76
CA GLY A 148 4.31 -16.74 4.31
C GLY A 148 3.64 -15.65 3.47
N VAL A 149 3.53 -14.42 3.99
CA VAL A 149 3.05 -13.25 3.25
C VAL A 149 4.23 -12.61 2.52
N LYS A 150 4.11 -12.37 1.21
CA LYS A 150 5.15 -11.67 0.47
C LYS A 150 4.97 -10.16 0.51
N ILE A 151 6.05 -9.43 0.81
CA ILE A 151 6.06 -7.96 0.74
C ILE A 151 6.90 -7.54 -0.46
N PHE A 152 6.30 -6.77 -1.37
CA PHE A 152 7.02 -6.10 -2.46
C PHE A 152 7.18 -4.64 -2.12
N THR A 153 8.41 -4.14 -2.21
CA THR A 153 8.76 -2.74 -1.99
C THR A 153 9.34 -2.14 -3.26
N ALA A 154 8.94 -0.91 -3.60
CA ALA A 154 9.58 -0.12 -4.65
C ALA A 154 9.21 1.36 -4.54
N ASP A 155 10.09 2.22 -5.05
CA ASP A 155 9.87 3.67 -5.11
C ASP A 155 9.15 4.11 -6.39
N ILE A 156 9.01 3.20 -7.37
CA ILE A 156 8.38 3.44 -8.67
C ILE A 156 7.29 2.40 -8.93
N ILE A 157 6.09 2.86 -9.29
CA ILE A 157 4.88 2.02 -9.42
C ILE A 157 5.10 0.86 -10.42
N TYR A 158 5.80 1.11 -11.53
CA TYR A 158 6.05 0.09 -12.55
C TYR A 158 6.90 -1.07 -12.04
N HIS A 159 7.97 -0.78 -11.28
CA HIS A 159 8.83 -1.84 -10.73
C HIS A 159 8.10 -2.68 -9.68
N LEU A 160 7.28 -2.04 -8.84
CA LEU A 160 6.43 -2.74 -7.87
C LEU A 160 5.54 -3.76 -8.59
N PHE A 161 4.96 -3.33 -9.71
CA PHE A 161 4.04 -4.13 -10.48
C PHE A 161 4.69 -5.26 -11.26
N ASP A 162 5.83 -5.00 -11.90
CA ASP A 162 6.58 -6.01 -12.62
C ASP A 162 7.01 -7.14 -11.68
N ASN A 163 7.50 -6.78 -10.49
CA ASN A 163 7.86 -7.74 -9.44
C ASN A 163 6.64 -8.59 -9.01
N PHE A 164 5.48 -7.95 -8.83
CA PHE A 164 4.23 -8.64 -8.52
C PHE A 164 3.77 -9.59 -9.64
N LEU A 165 3.79 -9.13 -10.90
CA LEU A 165 3.37 -9.95 -12.04
C LEU A 165 4.30 -11.13 -12.28
N LEU A 166 5.61 -10.96 -12.12
CA LEU A 166 6.58 -12.05 -12.19
C LEU A 166 6.26 -13.11 -11.14
N HIS A 167 6.00 -12.69 -9.90
CA HIS A 167 5.59 -13.60 -8.84
C HIS A 167 4.31 -14.37 -9.18
N ARG A 168 3.30 -13.68 -9.72
CA ARG A 168 2.03 -14.30 -10.11
C ARG A 168 2.21 -15.31 -11.25
N LYS A 169 3.05 -15.00 -12.25
CA LYS A 169 3.35 -15.93 -13.36
C LYS A 169 3.99 -17.21 -12.84
N VAL A 170 4.92 -17.09 -11.89
CA VAL A 170 5.56 -18.25 -11.24
C VAL A 170 4.52 -19.10 -10.49
N HIS A 171 3.67 -18.48 -9.66
CA HIS A 171 2.60 -19.21 -8.96
C HIS A 171 1.60 -19.88 -9.91
N THR A 172 1.25 -19.22 -11.01
CA THR A 172 0.35 -19.79 -12.03
C THR A 172 0.98 -21.01 -12.71
N HIS A 173 2.29 -20.98 -12.99
CA HIS A 173 2.99 -22.12 -13.58
C HIS A 173 3.09 -23.29 -12.59
N ILE A 174 3.38 -23.03 -11.32
CA ILE A 174 3.43 -24.08 -10.29
C ILE A 174 2.06 -24.74 -10.13
N HIS A 175 0.98 -23.97 -9.93
CA HIS A 175 -0.36 -24.54 -9.77
C HIS A 175 -0.83 -25.32 -11.00
N THR A 176 -0.49 -24.91 -12.23
CA THR A 176 -0.86 -25.68 -13.43
C THR A 176 -0.12 -27.01 -13.52
N HIS A 177 1.14 -27.08 -13.08
CA HIS A 177 1.91 -28.32 -13.02
C HIS A 177 1.37 -29.25 -11.92
N THR A 178 1.14 -28.73 -10.71
CA THR A 178 0.60 -29.53 -9.59
C THR A 178 -0.81 -30.05 -9.91
N ARG A 179 -1.67 -29.25 -10.54
CA ARG A 179 -3.02 -29.69 -10.94
C ARG A 179 -2.95 -30.76 -12.03
N LYS A 180 -2.06 -30.63 -13.02
CA LYS A 180 -1.84 -31.66 -14.04
C LYS A 180 -1.33 -32.96 -13.41
N GLU A 181 -0.37 -32.91 -12.50
CA GLU A 181 0.14 -34.11 -11.80
C GLU A 181 -0.93 -34.78 -10.94
N ILE A 182 -1.72 -34.02 -10.17
CA ILE A 182 -2.82 -34.58 -9.35
C ILE A 182 -3.90 -35.21 -10.24
N THR A 183 -4.23 -34.59 -11.38
CA THR A 183 -5.23 -35.13 -12.32
C THR A 183 -4.69 -36.39 -13.00
N PHE A 184 -3.40 -36.41 -13.35
CA PHE A 184 -2.71 -37.57 -13.91
C PHE A 184 -2.59 -38.72 -12.91
N LEU A 185 -2.32 -38.44 -11.63
CA LEU A 185 -2.32 -39.44 -10.56
C LEU A 185 -3.71 -40.04 -10.37
N LYS A 186 -4.77 -39.20 -10.27
CA LYS A 186 -6.15 -39.68 -10.15
C LYS A 186 -6.56 -40.57 -11.32
N LEU A 187 -6.20 -40.20 -12.56
CA LEU A 187 -6.44 -41.02 -13.74
C LEU A 187 -5.69 -42.37 -13.69
N LYS A 188 -4.46 -42.40 -13.17
CA LYS A 188 -3.71 -43.65 -12.96
C LYS A 188 -4.36 -44.53 -11.88
N THR A 189 -4.80 -43.97 -10.76
CA THR A 189 -5.44 -44.74 -9.67
C THR A 189 -6.77 -45.34 -10.12
N VAL A 190 -7.57 -44.60 -10.90
CA VAL A 190 -8.83 -45.12 -11.47
C VAL A 190 -8.57 -46.23 -12.49
N LYS A 191 -7.55 -46.10 -13.36
CA LYS A 191 -7.15 -47.17 -14.29
C LYS A 191 -6.64 -48.42 -13.57
N LEU A 192 -5.91 -48.27 -12.46
CA LEU A 192 -5.42 -49.41 -11.67
C LEU A 192 -6.57 -50.16 -10.97
N LEU A 193 -7.58 -49.45 -10.46
CA LEU A 193 -8.74 -50.08 -9.82
C LEU A 193 -9.60 -50.88 -10.81
N VAL A 194 -9.72 -50.45 -12.06
CA VAL A 194 -10.47 -51.19 -13.09
C VAL A 194 -9.75 -52.47 -13.53
N PHE A 195 -8.42 -52.53 -13.41
CA PHE A 195 -7.62 -53.71 -13.79
C PHE A 195 -7.52 -54.80 -12.71
N CYS A 196 -7.96 -54.53 -11.47
CA CYS A 196 -7.87 -55.48 -10.36
C CYS A 196 -9.19 -56.24 -10.08
N ILE A 197 -10.21 -56.08 -10.95
CA ILE A 197 -11.56 -56.65 -10.80
C ILE A 197 -11.87 -57.70 -11.90
N HIS A 198 -10.86 -58.20 -12.63
CA HIS A 198 -10.96 -59.36 -13.52
C HIS A 198 -9.83 -60.34 -13.21
#